data_AF-A0A940L2M6-F1
#
_entry.id   AF-A0A940L2M6-F1
#
_cell.length_a   1.000
_cell.length_b   1.000
_cell.length_c   1.000
_cell.angle_alpha   90.00
_cell.angle_beta   90.00
_cell.angle_gamma   90.00
#
_symmetry.space_group_name_H-M   'P 1'
#
loop_
_entity.id
_entity.type
_entity.pdbx_description
1 polymer ?
#
loop_
_entity_poly.entity_id
_entity_poly.type
_entity_poly.pdbx_seq_one_letter_code
_entity_poly.pdbx_strand_id
1 'polypeptide(L)'
;RKYNIALVLADTAGRYPYFEDITADFVYLRLHGDEEFYVSGYQPEMLKWWADRILSWSAGSEPSDALKLTDDKIKKIPRDIYIYFDNDLKVKAPHDAQVLQKFLRILPRSLDVTA
;
A
#
# COMPACT_ATOMS: atom_id res chain seq x y z
N ARG A 1 0.48 -17.56 7.20
CA ARG A 1 -0.72 -17.37 8.06
C ARG A 1 -0.57 -17.97 9.47
N LYS A 2 -0.11 -19.22 9.67
CA LYS A 2 0.06 -19.85 11.01
C LYS A 2 0.77 -18.95 12.04
N TYR A 3 1.77 -18.20 11.61
CA TYR A 3 2.60 -17.36 12.47
C TYR A 3 2.22 -15.87 12.49
N ASN A 4 1.13 -15.48 11.81
CA ASN A 4 0.67 -14.08 11.73
C ASN A 4 1.77 -13.08 11.31
N ILE A 5 2.64 -13.49 10.37
CA ILE A 5 3.67 -12.64 9.78
C ILE A 5 3.11 -12.02 8.51
N ALA A 6 3.16 -10.70 8.40
CA ALA A 6 2.72 -9.99 7.21
C ALA A 6 3.72 -10.13 6.07
N LEU A 7 3.23 -10.57 4.92
CA LEU A 7 3.89 -10.41 3.64
C LEU A 7 4.01 -8.91 3.35
N VAL A 8 5.20 -8.48 2.94
CA VAL A 8 5.41 -7.12 2.46
C VAL A 8 4.90 -7.03 1.03
N LEU A 9 3.83 -6.25 0.82
CA LEU A 9 3.34 -5.91 -0.51
C LEU A 9 4.26 -4.82 -1.07
N ALA A 10 5.26 -5.24 -1.84
CA ALA A 10 6.33 -4.37 -2.33
C ALA A 10 6.14 -4.05 -3.82
N ASP A 11 5.85 -2.79 -4.12
CA ASP A 11 5.88 -2.27 -5.50
C ASP A 11 7.30 -1.81 -5.82
N THR A 12 7.98 -2.53 -6.69
CA THR A 12 9.44 -2.41 -6.91
C THR A 12 9.82 -2.28 -8.39
N ALA A 13 8.93 -1.75 -9.24
CA ALA A 13 9.19 -1.61 -10.67
C ALA A 13 9.53 -2.93 -11.39
N GLY A 14 9.04 -4.07 -10.90
CA GLY A 14 9.40 -5.39 -11.44
C GLY A 14 10.77 -5.92 -11.03
N ARG A 15 11.50 -5.23 -10.13
CA ARG A 15 12.77 -5.72 -9.55
C ARG A 15 12.58 -7.00 -8.73
N TYR A 16 11.45 -7.09 -8.02
CA TYR A 16 11.05 -8.27 -7.26
C TYR A 16 9.62 -8.70 -7.62
N PRO A 17 9.30 -10.01 -7.48
CA PRO A 17 7.94 -10.49 -7.66
C PRO A 17 6.93 -9.76 -6.74
N TYR A 18 5.75 -9.47 -7.28
CA TYR A 18 4.66 -8.80 -6.58
C TYR A 18 3.51 -9.77 -6.28
N PHE A 19 3.04 -9.80 -5.03
CA PHE A 19 1.92 -10.61 -4.57
C PHE A 19 1.12 -9.89 -3.48
N GLU A 20 -0.16 -10.22 -3.36
CA GLU A 20 -1.15 -9.57 -2.50
C GLU A 20 -1.77 -10.53 -1.48
N ASP A 21 -1.12 -11.67 -1.19
CA ASP A 21 -1.58 -12.62 -0.17
C ASP A 21 -1.61 -12.00 1.22
N ILE A 22 -2.81 -11.88 1.78
CA ILE A 22 -2.98 -11.44 3.17
C ILE A 22 -2.62 -12.58 4.11
N THR A 23 -1.55 -12.37 4.85
CA THR A 23 -0.88 -13.40 5.66
C THR A 23 -0.89 -13.12 7.16
N ALA A 24 -1.32 -11.91 7.53
CA ALA A 24 -1.51 -11.44 8.90
C ALA A 24 -2.85 -10.69 9.08
N ASP A 25 -3.13 -10.30 10.32
CA ASP A 25 -4.30 -9.50 10.70
C ASP A 25 -4.11 -7.98 10.41
N PHE A 26 -2.98 -7.60 9.80
CA PHE A 26 -2.69 -6.27 9.27
C PHE A 26 -2.03 -6.38 7.89
N VAL A 27 -1.96 -5.27 7.15
CA VAL A 27 -1.29 -5.20 5.83
C VAL A 27 -0.14 -4.21 5.88
N TYR A 28 0.97 -4.55 5.22
CA TYR A 28 2.19 -3.75 5.17
C TYR A 28 2.64 -3.53 3.73
N LEU A 29 2.67 -2.27 3.29
CA LEU A 29 3.02 -1.86 1.93
C LEU A 29 4.33 -1.08 1.91
N ARG A 30 5.18 -1.37 0.91
CA ARG A 30 6.34 -0.56 0.54
C ARG A 30 6.25 -0.17 -0.92
N LEU A 31 6.12 1.13 -1.16
CA LEU A 31 5.85 1.70 -2.47
C LEU A 31 7.11 2.40 -2.97
N HIS A 32 7.88 1.72 -3.83
CA HIS A 32 9.13 2.25 -4.39
C HIS A 32 8.95 2.95 -5.74
N GLY A 33 7.80 2.76 -6.41
CA GLY A 33 7.53 3.29 -7.73
C GLY A 33 8.29 2.57 -8.85
N ASP A 34 8.24 3.13 -10.06
CA ASP A 34 8.93 2.64 -11.26
C ASP A 34 10.34 3.29 -11.34
N GLU A 35 11.40 2.46 -11.33
CA GLU A 35 12.81 2.93 -11.38
C GLU A 35 13.20 3.46 -12.78
N GLU A 36 12.61 2.98 -13.87
CA GLU A 36 13.11 3.25 -15.23
C GLU A 36 12.32 4.33 -15.99
N PHE A 37 11.04 4.56 -15.69
CA PHE A 37 10.22 5.49 -16.50
C PHE A 37 10.02 6.90 -15.96
N TYR A 38 10.29 7.20 -14.68
CA TYR A 38 9.84 8.50 -14.15
C TYR A 38 10.76 9.15 -13.13
N VAL A 39 11.31 10.28 -13.57
CA VAL A 39 11.74 11.41 -12.74
C VAL A 39 10.56 12.06 -11.96
N SER A 40 9.39 11.40 -11.85
CA SER A 40 8.12 12.00 -11.47
C SER A 40 7.17 11.14 -10.62
N GLY A 41 7.63 10.38 -9.63
CA GLY A 41 6.75 9.77 -8.61
C GLY A 41 5.60 8.90 -9.17
N TYR A 42 4.59 8.60 -8.35
CA TYR A 42 3.41 7.87 -8.81
C TYR A 42 2.44 8.77 -9.59
N GLN A 43 1.92 8.26 -10.71
CA GLN A 43 0.80 8.90 -11.40
C GLN A 43 -0.47 8.81 -10.56
N PRO A 44 -1.37 9.82 -10.61
CA PRO A 44 -2.60 9.83 -9.81
C PRO A 44 -3.48 8.59 -10.00
N GLU A 45 -3.51 8.02 -11.19
CA GLU A 45 -4.28 6.81 -11.52
C GLU A 45 -3.73 5.58 -10.76
N MET A 46 -2.41 5.49 -10.62
CA MET A 46 -1.76 4.43 -9.84
C MET A 46 -2.03 4.60 -8.35
N LEU A 47 -2.00 5.83 -7.83
CA LEU A 47 -2.37 6.09 -6.43
C LEU A 47 -3.84 5.82 -6.15
N LYS A 48 -4.72 6.09 -7.11
CA LYS A 48 -6.15 5.74 -7.04
C LYS A 48 -6.34 4.22 -7.02
N TRP A 49 -5.61 3.49 -7.87
CA TRP A 49 -5.60 2.02 -7.89
C TRP A 49 -5.14 1.44 -6.55
N TRP A 50 -4.08 2.00 -5.96
CA TRP A 50 -3.63 1.64 -4.62
C TRP A 50 -4.69 1.94 -3.56
N ALA A 51 -5.34 3.10 -3.62
CA ALA A 51 -6.40 3.47 -2.68
C ALA A 51 -7.56 2.48 -2.69
N ASP A 52 -8.01 2.04 -3.86
CA ASP A 52 -9.12 1.07 -3.98
C ASP A 52 -8.77 -0.28 -3.32
N ARG A 53 -7.51 -0.72 -3.44
CA ARG A 53 -7.00 -1.94 -2.80
C ARG A 53 -6.89 -1.79 -1.29
N ILE A 54 -6.33 -0.67 -0.83
CA ILE A 54 -6.20 -0.32 0.59
C ILE A 54 -7.57 -0.32 1.26
N LEU A 55 -8.58 0.29 0.63
CA LEU A 55 -9.94 0.30 1.14
C LEU A 55 -10.54 -1.11 1.24
N SER A 56 -10.28 -1.96 0.24
CA SER A 56 -10.72 -3.36 0.26
C SER A 56 -10.10 -4.12 1.44
N TRP A 57 -8.78 -4.04 1.60
CA TRP A 57 -8.08 -4.72 2.69
C TRP A 57 -8.49 -4.19 4.06
N SER A 58 -8.65 -2.88 4.19
CA SER A 58 -9.07 -2.21 5.43
C SER A 58 -10.48 -2.63 5.85
N ALA A 59 -11.40 -2.82 4.89
CA ALA A 59 -12.75 -3.37 5.14
C ALA A 59 -12.76 -4.89 5.39
N GLY A 60 -11.62 -5.55 5.23
CA GLY A 60 -11.46 -6.97 5.49
C GLY A 60 -11.65 -7.89 4.30
N SER A 61 -11.79 -7.33 3.10
CA SER A 61 -11.85 -8.08 1.84
C SER A 61 -10.51 -8.04 1.10
N GLU A 62 -10.48 -8.68 -0.07
CA GLU A 62 -9.36 -8.67 -1.01
C GLU A 62 -9.89 -8.13 -2.36
N PRO A 63 -9.08 -7.39 -3.13
CA PRO A 63 -9.43 -6.98 -4.49
C PRO A 63 -9.83 -8.19 -5.34
N SER A 64 -10.79 -8.02 -6.26
CA SER A 64 -11.25 -9.12 -7.13
C SER A 64 -10.16 -9.62 -8.09
N ASP A 65 -9.21 -8.74 -8.42
CA ASP A 65 -8.06 -8.97 -9.28
C ASP A 65 -6.76 -9.16 -8.48
N ALA A 66 -6.87 -9.56 -7.20
CA ALA A 66 -5.71 -9.72 -6.33
C ALA A 66 -4.73 -10.78 -6.88
N LEU A 67 -3.44 -10.43 -6.94
CA LEU A 67 -2.38 -11.33 -7.38
C LEU A 67 -1.94 -12.23 -6.23
N LYS A 68 -2.45 -13.45 -6.18
CA LYS A 68 -2.22 -14.40 -5.08
C LYS A 68 -1.35 -15.58 -5.48
N LEU A 69 -0.56 -16.06 -4.52
CA LEU A 69 0.18 -17.31 -4.55
C LEU A 69 -0.72 -18.52 -4.25
N THR A 70 -1.82 -18.31 -3.54
CA THR A 70 -2.74 -19.39 -3.12
C THR A 70 -4.20 -18.97 -3.22
N ASP A 71 -5.09 -19.96 -3.38
CA ASP A 71 -6.55 -19.75 -3.36
C ASP A 71 -7.15 -19.73 -1.94
N ASP A 72 -6.31 -19.81 -0.91
CA ASP A 72 -6.77 -19.87 0.47
C ASP A 72 -7.52 -18.60 0.86
N LYS A 73 -8.76 -18.77 1.32
CA LYS A 73 -9.61 -17.66 1.80
C LYS A 73 -9.01 -16.97 3.01
N ILE A 74 -9.09 -15.64 3.04
CA ILE A 74 -8.72 -14.83 4.20
C ILE A 74 -9.89 -14.70 5.19
N LYS A 75 -9.58 -14.39 6.45
CA LYS A 75 -10.60 -13.97 7.42
C LYS A 75 -11.20 -12.62 6.98
N LYS A 76 -12.52 -12.47 7.03
CA LYS A 76 -13.21 -11.22 6.73
C LYS A 76 -13.26 -10.33 7.97
N ILE A 77 -12.13 -9.70 8.30
CA ILE A 77 -11.99 -8.82 9.45
C ILE A 77 -11.37 -7.49 9.00
N PRO A 78 -11.76 -6.34 9.56
CA PRO A 78 -11.08 -5.09 9.32
C PRO A 78 -9.59 -5.18 9.65
N ARG A 79 -8.76 -4.43 8.93
CA ARG A 79 -7.29 -4.46 9.09
C ARG A 79 -6.70 -3.08 9.19
N ASP A 80 -5.70 -2.96 10.04
CA ASP A 80 -4.77 -1.83 10.01
C ASP A 80 -3.88 -1.96 8.78
N ILE A 81 -3.65 -0.83 8.11
CA ILE A 81 -2.85 -0.74 6.88
C ILE A 81 -1.69 0.21 7.14
N TYR A 82 -0.46 -0.31 7.01
CA TYR A 82 0.77 0.45 7.15
C TYR A 82 1.38 0.64 5.76
N ILE A 83 1.64 1.89 5.38
CA ILE A 83 2.10 2.25 4.03
C ILE A 83 3.33 3.13 4.16
N TYR A 84 4.42 2.71 3.51
CA TYR A 84 5.66 3.46 3.43
C TYR A 84 5.97 3.76 1.96
N PHE A 85 6.12 5.04 1.63
CA PHE A 85 6.65 5.47 0.34
C PHE A 85 8.18 5.55 0.46
N ASP A 86 8.87 4.75 -0.34
CA ASP A 86 10.33 4.63 -0.34
C ASP A 86 10.94 5.13 -1.66
N ASN A 87 10.18 5.95 -2.41
CA ASN A 87 10.59 6.57 -3.66
C ASN A 87 11.31 7.92 -3.41
N ASP A 88 12.49 7.85 -2.79
CA ASP A 88 13.20 9.02 -2.24
C ASP A 88 14.05 9.81 -3.26
N LEU A 89 14.05 9.41 -4.53
CA LEU A 89 14.64 10.26 -5.58
C LEU A 89 13.78 11.53 -5.75
N LYS A 90 14.32 12.67 -5.27
CA LYS A 90 13.77 14.04 -5.45
C LYS A 90 12.45 14.35 -4.72
N VAL A 91 12.35 14.03 -3.42
CA VAL A 91 11.26 14.46 -2.50
C VAL A 91 9.83 14.04 -2.91
N LYS A 92 9.68 12.91 -3.61
CA LYS A 92 8.38 12.46 -4.13
C LYS A 92 7.52 11.73 -3.11
N ALA A 93 8.14 10.94 -2.23
CA ALA A 93 7.45 10.17 -1.21
C ALA A 93 6.42 10.98 -0.38
N PRO A 94 6.74 12.19 0.15
CA PRO A 94 5.74 12.99 0.87
C PRO A 94 4.57 13.46 -0.01
N HIS A 95 4.85 13.83 -1.27
CA HIS A 95 3.80 14.29 -2.19
C HIS A 95 2.85 13.15 -2.55
N ASP A 96 3.38 11.98 -2.88
CA ASP A 96 2.58 10.82 -3.26
C ASP A 96 1.75 10.32 -2.08
N ALA A 97 2.32 10.36 -0.86
CA ALA A 97 1.58 10.11 0.36
C ALA A 97 0.40 11.08 0.54
N GLN A 98 0.59 12.38 0.33
CA GLN A 98 -0.48 13.38 0.42
C GLN A 98 -1.58 13.17 -0.63
N VAL A 99 -1.22 12.78 -1.86
CA VAL A 99 -2.20 12.47 -2.90
C VAL A 99 -2.98 11.21 -2.55
N LEU A 100 -2.31 10.16 -2.05
CA LEU A 100 -2.97 8.95 -1.58
C LEU A 100 -3.92 9.24 -0.41
N GLN A 101 -3.50 10.09 0.54
CA GLN A 101 -4.36 10.54 1.65
C GLN A 101 -5.66 11.16 1.16
N LYS A 102 -5.62 11.98 0.09
CA LYS A 102 -6.83 12.57 -0.52
C LYS A 102 -7.76 11.50 -1.07
N PHE A 103 -7.24 10.50 -1.78
CA PHE A 103 -8.05 9.38 -2.29
C PHE A 103 -8.67 8.56 -1.16
N LEU A 104 -7.92 8.32 -0.08
CA LEU A 104 -8.39 7.63 1.11
C LEU A 104 -9.30 8.48 2.01
N ARG A 105 -9.44 9.78 1.71
CA ARG A 105 -10.19 10.76 2.51
C ARG A 105 -9.73 10.82 3.97
N ILE A 106 -8.44 10.57 4.21
CA ILE A 106 -7.81 10.70 5.51
C ILE A 106 -7.17 12.09 5.61
N LEU A 107 -7.51 12.83 6.66
CA LEU A 107 -6.86 14.11 6.94
C LEU A 107 -5.48 13.84 7.56
N PRO A 108 -4.45 14.62 7.22
CA PRO A 108 -3.19 14.56 7.95
C PRO A 108 -3.51 14.86 9.41
N ARG A 109 -3.18 13.92 10.30
CA ARG A 109 -3.24 14.19 11.74
C ARG A 109 -2.19 15.27 11.98
N SER A 110 -2.62 16.44 12.48
CA SER A 110 -1.65 17.43 12.96
C SER A 110 -0.75 16.71 13.95
N LEU A 111 0.55 16.70 13.70
CA LEU A 111 1.49 16.44 14.76
C LEU A 111 1.30 17.61 15.71
N ASP A 112 0.61 17.40 16.83
CA ASP A 112 0.66 18.32 17.95
C ASP A 112 2.11 18.31 18.42
N VAL A 113 2.94 19.16 17.79
CA VAL A 113 4.29 19.46 18.25
C VAL A 113 4.13 20.52 19.34
N THR A 114 3.52 20.13 20.45
CA THR A 114 3.71 20.83 21.71
C THR A 114 4.97 20.22 22.34
N ALA A 115 6.09 20.88 22.05
CA ALA A 115 7.32 20.76 22.83
C ALA A 115 7.16 21.46 24.19
#